data_AF-A0AAJ0U742-F1
#
_entry.id   AF-A0AAJ0U742-F1
#
_cell.length_a   1.000
_cell.length_b   1.000
_cell.length_c   1.000
_cell.angle_alpha   90.00
_cell.angle_beta   90.00
_cell.angle_gamma   90.00
#
_symmetry.space_group_name_H-M   'P 1'
#
loop_
_entity.id
_entity.type
_entity.pdbx_description
1 polymer ?
#
loop_
_entity_poly.entity_id
_entity_poly.type
_entity_poly.pdbx_seq_one_letter_code
_entity_poly.pdbx_strand_id
1 'polypeptide(L)'
;MSDNSYLKDLVLLRNDPTTVLKVREAAARGEVDAFYALGLIYAEGRGVPMDRAQAHYWLSLAVKEGDQDAELLRNIVGSQMSDDEYEAAKRLREKPVLQVVGAPVGPPVNSSTQ
;
A
#
# COMPACT_ATOMS: atom_id res chain seq x y z
N MET A 1 -9.65 -20.89 -9.64
CA MET A 1 -9.49 -19.67 -10.45
C MET A 1 -9.76 -18.52 -9.52
N SER A 2 -8.71 -17.88 -9.00
CA SER A 2 -8.89 -16.68 -8.17
C SER A 2 -9.37 -15.57 -9.10
N ASP A 3 -10.54 -15.02 -8.83
CA ASP A 3 -11.13 -13.94 -9.63
C ASP A 3 -10.30 -12.65 -9.46
N ASN A 4 -9.19 -12.54 -10.20
CA ASN A 4 -8.33 -11.35 -10.32
C ASN A 4 -9.04 -10.19 -11.07
N SER A 5 -10.37 -10.18 -11.07
CA SER A 5 -11.21 -9.11 -11.60
C SER A 5 -10.89 -7.76 -10.93
N TYR A 6 -10.57 -7.78 -9.63
CA TYR A 6 -10.16 -6.58 -8.89
C TYR A 6 -8.80 -6.02 -9.33
N LEU A 7 -7.84 -6.87 -9.71
CA LEU A 7 -6.57 -6.43 -10.29
C LEU A 7 -6.79 -5.84 -11.67
N LYS A 8 -7.72 -6.42 -12.44
CA LYS A 8 -8.10 -5.88 -13.75
C LYS A 8 -8.74 -4.50 -13.62
N ASP A 9 -9.60 -4.29 -12.63
CA ASP A 9 -10.16 -2.97 -12.28
C ASP A 9 -9.06 -1.98 -11.84
N LEU A 10 -8.06 -2.45 -11.09
CA LEU A 10 -6.90 -1.64 -10.67
C LEU A 10 -6.04 -1.20 -11.86
N VAL A 11 -5.77 -2.12 -12.79
CA VAL A 11 -4.95 -1.91 -13.99
C VAL A 11 -5.71 -1.10 -15.04
N LEU A 12 -7.03 -1.32 -15.18
CA LEU A 12 -7.80 -0.71 -16.25
C LEU A 12 -8.13 0.75 -15.97
N LEU A 13 -8.98 1.14 -15.01
CA LEU A 13 -9.58 2.47 -15.22
C LEU A 13 -10.34 3.24 -14.13
N ARG A 14 -10.00 3.22 -12.83
CA ARG A 14 -10.38 4.36 -11.95
C ARG A 14 -9.66 4.29 -10.61
N ASN A 15 -9.31 5.46 -10.08
CA ASN A 15 -9.10 5.70 -8.64
C ASN A 15 -10.41 5.48 -7.87
N ASP A 16 -11.02 4.32 -8.05
CA ASP A 16 -12.31 3.98 -7.46
C ASP A 16 -12.06 3.43 -6.05
N PRO A 17 -12.60 4.06 -5.01
CA PRO A 17 -12.45 3.56 -3.65
C PRO A 17 -13.06 2.17 -3.45
N THR A 18 -14.00 1.75 -4.31
CA THR A 18 -14.60 0.40 -4.23
C THR A 18 -13.60 -0.70 -4.61
N THR A 19 -12.64 -0.42 -5.50
CA THR A 19 -11.57 -1.38 -5.83
C THR A 19 -10.71 -1.65 -4.60
N VAL A 20 -10.37 -0.61 -3.83
CA VAL A 20 -9.58 -0.72 -2.60
C VAL A 20 -10.26 -1.64 -1.58
N LEU A 21 -11.59 -1.54 -1.45
CA LEU A 21 -12.35 -2.44 -0.58
C LEU A 21 -12.22 -3.91 -1.01
N LYS A 22 -12.40 -4.21 -2.31
CA LYS A 22 -12.24 -5.57 -2.84
C LYS A 22 -10.82 -6.12 -2.61
N VAL A 23 -9.79 -5.29 -2.83
CA VAL A 23 -8.40 -5.72 -2.60
C VAL A 23 -8.15 -5.97 -1.11
N ARG A 24 -8.71 -5.15 -0.21
CA ARG A 24 -8.63 -5.40 1.24
C ARG A 24 -9.29 -6.72 1.64
N GLU A 25 -10.45 -7.04 1.08
CA GLU A 25 -11.11 -8.33 1.32
C GLU A 25 -10.27 -9.50 0.82
N ALA A 26 -9.68 -9.40 -0.38
CA ALA A 26 -8.78 -10.41 -0.92
C ALA A 26 -7.51 -10.58 -0.07
N ALA A 27 -6.92 -9.48 0.39
CA ALA A 27 -5.77 -9.49 1.30
C ALA A 27 -6.14 -10.12 2.66
N ALA A 28 -7.35 -9.89 3.16
CA ALA A 28 -7.85 -10.54 4.37
C ALA A 28 -8.04 -12.06 4.19
N ARG A 29 -8.26 -12.53 2.95
CA ARG A 29 -8.25 -13.96 2.60
C ARG A 29 -6.84 -14.55 2.45
N GLY A 30 -5.80 -13.74 2.56
CA GLY A 30 -4.41 -14.17 2.36
C GLY A 30 -3.99 -14.27 0.90
N GLU A 31 -4.67 -13.57 -0.01
CA GLU A 31 -4.24 -13.52 -1.42
C GLU A 31 -2.98 -12.67 -1.56
N VAL A 32 -1.91 -13.29 -2.08
CA VAL A 32 -0.60 -12.64 -2.28
C VAL A 32 -0.70 -11.46 -3.25
N ASP A 33 -1.38 -11.65 -4.37
CA ASP A 33 -1.64 -10.61 -5.37
C ASP A 33 -2.36 -9.40 -4.76
N ALA A 34 -3.20 -9.61 -3.75
CA ALA A 34 -3.93 -8.55 -3.07
C ALA A 34 -3.04 -7.75 -2.13
N PHE A 35 -2.07 -8.38 -1.47
CA PHE A 35 -1.05 -7.67 -0.69
C PHE A 35 -0.22 -6.75 -1.60
N TYR A 36 0.18 -7.23 -2.77
CA TYR A 36 0.88 -6.42 -3.78
C TYR A 36 0.01 -5.25 -4.25
N ALA A 37 -1.23 -5.52 -4.62
CA ALA A 37 -2.17 -4.50 -5.09
C ALA A 37 -2.46 -3.43 -4.03
N LEU A 38 -2.62 -3.79 -2.75
CA LEU A 38 -2.74 -2.80 -1.67
C LEU A 38 -1.48 -1.95 -1.56
N GLY A 39 -0.31 -2.58 -1.63
CA GLY A 39 0.97 -1.90 -1.72
C GLY A 39 0.99 -0.82 -2.79
N LEU A 40 0.58 -1.19 -4.01
CA LEU A 40 0.52 -0.28 -5.15
C LEU A 40 -0.53 0.82 -4.97
N ILE A 41 -1.71 0.49 -4.44
CA ILE A 41 -2.79 1.45 -4.15
C ILE A 41 -2.31 2.57 -3.23
N TYR A 42 -1.61 2.23 -2.14
CA TYR A 42 -1.08 3.24 -1.22
C TYR A 42 0.18 3.92 -1.75
N ALA A 43 0.99 3.24 -2.55
CA ALA A 43 2.18 3.82 -3.17
C ALA A 43 1.81 4.88 -4.22
N GLU A 44 0.76 4.65 -5.01
CA GLU A 44 0.33 5.55 -6.08
C GLU A 44 -0.83 6.47 -5.66
N GLY A 45 -1.47 6.21 -4.52
CA GLY A 45 -2.66 6.95 -4.08
C GLY A 45 -3.89 6.69 -4.96
N ARG A 46 -4.12 5.44 -5.39
CA ARG A 46 -5.26 5.10 -6.25
C ARG A 46 -6.55 4.97 -5.47
N GLY A 47 -7.34 6.05 -5.42
CA GLY A 47 -8.64 6.06 -4.71
C GLY A 47 -8.51 6.19 -3.19
N VAL A 48 -7.28 6.28 -2.67
CA VAL A 48 -6.92 6.60 -1.28
C VAL A 48 -5.75 7.59 -1.29
N PRO A 49 -5.52 8.36 -0.21
CA PRO A 49 -4.30 9.16 -0.10
C PRO A 49 -3.05 8.28 -0.16
N MET A 50 -2.01 8.81 -0.79
CA MET A 50 -0.70 8.15 -0.87
C MET A 50 -0.12 8.00 0.54
N ASP A 51 0.26 6.78 0.89
CA ASP A 51 0.83 6.42 2.18
C ASP A 51 1.96 5.41 1.98
N ARG A 52 3.19 5.91 1.95
CA ARG A 52 4.38 5.07 1.73
C ARG A 52 4.58 4.07 2.86
N ALA A 53 4.20 4.42 4.09
CA ALA A 53 4.33 3.55 5.25
C ALA A 53 3.41 2.33 5.14
N GLN A 54 2.15 2.55 4.76
CA GLN A 54 1.22 1.46 4.48
C GLN A 54 1.65 0.66 3.25
N ALA A 55 2.07 1.32 2.17
CA ALA A 55 2.56 0.64 0.97
C ALA A 55 3.70 -0.33 1.30
N HIS A 56 4.74 0.14 1.99
CA HIS A 56 5.88 -0.69 2.39
C HIS A 56 5.48 -1.85 3.30
N TYR A 57 4.49 -1.65 4.19
CA TYR A 57 3.96 -2.72 5.03
C TYR A 57 3.27 -3.84 4.22
N TRP A 58 2.34 -3.49 3.33
CA TRP A 58 1.60 -4.47 2.52
C TRP A 58 2.53 -5.20 1.54
N LEU A 59 3.48 -4.48 0.93
CA LEU A 59 4.49 -5.08 0.06
C LEU A 59 5.40 -6.04 0.83
N SER A 60 5.77 -5.70 2.07
CA SER A 60 6.57 -6.61 2.92
C SER A 60 5.83 -7.91 3.24
N LEU A 61 4.49 -7.89 3.32
CA LEU A 61 3.68 -9.10 3.48
C LEU A 61 3.66 -9.92 2.19
N ALA A 62 3.46 -9.28 1.03
CA ALA A 62 3.50 -9.94 -0.27
C ALA A 62 4.85 -10.66 -0.48
N VAL A 63 5.97 -9.98 -0.20
CA VAL A 63 7.32 -10.56 -0.28
C VAL A 63 7.48 -11.77 0.66
N LYS A 64 6.91 -11.69 1.87
CA LYS A 64 6.98 -12.79 2.84
C LYS A 64 6.23 -14.03 2.35
N GLU A 65 5.12 -13.84 1.64
CA GLU A 65 4.34 -14.93 1.03
C GLU A 65 4.94 -15.43 -0.29
N GLY A 66 6.01 -14.80 -0.80
CA GLY A 66 6.77 -15.26 -1.96
C GLY A 66 6.62 -14.40 -3.23
N ASP A 67 5.99 -13.23 -3.13
CA ASP A 67 5.88 -12.28 -4.24
C ASP A 67 7.19 -11.51 -4.44
N GLN A 68 7.94 -11.85 -5.49
CA GLN A 68 9.18 -11.16 -5.83
C GLN A 68 8.92 -9.81 -6.51
N ASP A 69 7.79 -9.62 -7.19
CA ASP A 69 7.44 -8.35 -7.82
C ASP A 69 7.17 -7.28 -6.76
N ALA A 70 6.58 -7.69 -5.63
CA ALA A 70 6.42 -6.84 -4.46
C ALA A 70 7.74 -6.38 -3.84
N GLU A 71 8.84 -7.14 -4.00
CA GLU A 71 10.13 -6.77 -3.42
C GLU A 71 10.71 -5.53 -4.10
N LEU A 72 10.62 -5.47 -5.43
CA LEU A 72 11.06 -4.31 -6.19
C LEU A 72 10.29 -3.07 -5.75
N LEU A 73 8.96 -3.17 -5.70
CA LEU A 73 8.10 -2.06 -5.31
C LEU A 73 8.36 -1.64 -3.85
N ARG A 74 8.56 -2.60 -2.95
CA ARG A 74 8.93 -2.34 -1.54
C ARG A 74 10.22 -1.53 -1.46
N ASN A 75 11.24 -1.93 -2.21
CA ASN A 75 12.53 -1.25 -2.20
C ASN A 75 12.43 0.17 -2.78
N ILE A 76 11.62 0.36 -3.83
CA ILE A 76 11.35 1.68 -4.41
C ILE A 76 10.66 2.59 -3.39
N VAL A 77 9.61 2.10 -2.73
CA VAL A 77 8.88 2.86 -1.71
C VAL A 77 9.79 3.15 -0.51
N GLY A 78 10.52 2.15 -0.02
CA GLY A 78 11.44 2.30 1.10
C GLY A 78 12.58 3.28 0.82
N SER A 79 13.06 3.37 -0.43
CA SER A 79 14.07 4.36 -0.83
C SER A 79 13.53 5.79 -0.86
N GLN A 80 12.21 5.96 -0.97
CA GLN A 80 11.55 7.27 -0.92
C GLN A 80 11.08 7.65 0.48
N MET A 81 11.14 6.73 1.45
CA MET A 81 10.69 6.96 2.81
C MET A 81 11.76 7.67 3.62
N SER A 82 11.34 8.66 4.42
CA SER A 82 12.19 9.21 5.48
C SER A 82 12.21 8.28 6.70
N ASP A 83 13.22 8.40 7.56
CA ASP A 83 13.31 7.59 8.80
C ASP A 83 12.02 7.67 9.65
N ASP A 84 11.37 8.84 9.67
CA ASP A 84 10.08 9.05 10.34
C ASP A 84 8.92 8.24 9.70
N GLU A 85 8.90 8.12 8.37
CA GLU A 85 7.91 7.31 7.65
C GLU A 85 8.15 5.81 7.89
N TYR A 86 9.42 5.39 8.03
CA TYR A 86 9.78 4.00 8.34
C TYR A 86 9.31 3.61 9.75
N GLU A 87 9.48 4.49 10.73
CA GLU A 87 8.95 4.30 12.08
C GLU A 87 7.41 4.26 12.09
N ALA A 88 6.74 5.08 11.26
CA ALA A 88 5.29 4.99 11.08
C ALA A 88 4.85 3.63 10.52
N ALA A 89 5.57 3.10 9.51
CA ALA A 89 5.30 1.77 8.95
C ALA A 89 5.48 0.65 9.97
N LYS A 90 6.49 0.77 10.84
CA LYS A 90 6.75 -0.19 11.92
C LYS A 90 5.68 -0.11 13.02
N ARG A 91 5.20 1.08 13.35
CA ARG A 91 4.08 1.27 14.30
C ARG A 91 2.77 0.70 13.78
N LEU A 92 2.53 0.78 12.46
CA LEU A 92 1.39 0.11 11.81
C LEU A 92 1.46 -1.42 11.94
N ARG A 93 2.67 -2.00 12.05
CA ARG A 93 2.87 -3.42 12.35
C ARG A 93 2.44 -3.81 13.77
N GLU A 94 2.59 -2.89 14.73
CA GLU A 94 2.30 -3.14 16.16
C GLU A 94 0.82 -2.90 16.51
N LYS A 95 0.10 -2.09 15.72
CA LYS A 95 -1.34 -1.89 15.87
C LYS A 95 -2.04 -2.40 14.62
N PRO A 96 -2.77 -3.54 14.68
CA PRO A 96 -3.54 -4.01 13.54
C PRO A 96 -4.61 -2.95 13.23
N VAL A 97 -4.34 -2.13 12.21
CA VAL A 97 -5.21 -1.03 11.80
C VAL A 97 -6.48 -1.63 11.17
N LEU A 98 -7.49 -1.83 12.01
CA LEU A 98 -8.89 -1.88 11.60
C LEU A 98 -9.57 -0.51 11.70
N GLN A 99 -8.80 0.56 11.94
CA GLN A 99 -9.36 1.90 12.15
C GLN A 99 -8.40 2.99 11.71
N VAL A 100 -8.31 3.27 10.40
CA VAL A 100 -7.96 4.63 9.95
C VAL A 100 -8.88 5.01 8.81
N VAL A 101 -10.06 5.46 9.23
CA VAL A 101 -10.88 6.41 8.49
C VAL A 101 -10.17 7.77 8.61
N GLY A 102 -9.68 8.32 7.50
CA GLY A 102 -9.62 9.75 7.26
C GLY A 102 -8.65 10.62 8.08
N ALA A 103 -7.34 10.37 8.03
CA ALA A 103 -6.35 11.41 8.36
C ALA A 103 -5.53 11.77 7.11
N PRO A 104 -5.54 13.03 6.64
CA PRO A 104 -4.68 13.46 5.55
C PRO A 104 -3.26 13.63 6.09
N VAL A 105 -2.43 12.60 5.96
CA VAL A 105 -1.01 12.70 6.26
C VAL A 105 -0.32 13.07 4.95
N GLY A 106 -0.35 14.36 4.63
CA GLY A 106 0.42 14.91 3.52
C GLY A 106 1.93 14.72 3.76
N PRO A 107 2.74 14.61 2.70
CA PRO A 107 4.19 14.52 2.87
C PRO A 107 4.71 15.76 3.59
N PRO A 108 5.77 15.69 4.42
CA PRO A 108 6.55 16.88 4.69
C PRO A 108 7.12 17.34 3.35
N VAL A 109 6.49 18.38 2.78
CA VAL A 109 7.09 19.17 1.72
C VAL A 109 8.38 19.72 2.30
N ASN A 110 9.51 19.11 1.95
CA ASN A 110 10.79 19.70 2.28
C ASN A 110 11.06 20.78 1.24
N SER A 111 10.36 21.90 1.44
CA SER A 111 10.77 23.19 0.93
C SER A 111 12.07 23.54 1.64
N SER A 112 13.18 23.42 0.94
CA SER A 112 14.42 24.15 1.26
C SER A 112 15.13 24.37 -0.08
N THR A 113 14.92 25.51 -0.74
CA THR A 113 15.65 26.80 -0.52
C THR A 113 17.11 26.62 -0.97
N GLN A 114 17.60 27.23 -2.04
CA GLN A 114 17.56 28.65 -2.44
C GLN A 114 17.83 28.79 -3.95
#